data_AF-A9DM50-F1
#
_entry.id   AF-A9DM50-F1
#
_cell.length_a   1.000
_cell.length_b   1.000
_cell.length_c   1.000
_cell.angle_alpha   90.00
_cell.angle_beta   90.00
_cell.angle_gamma   90.00
#
_symmetry.space_group_name_H-M   'P 1'
#
loop_
_entity.id
_entity.type
_entity.pdbx_description
1 polymer ?
#
loop_
_entity_poly.entity_id
_entity_poly.type
_entity_poly.pdbx_seq_one_letter_code
_entity_poly.pdbx_strand_id
1 'polypeptide(L)'
;MRFIKILLIAICSLIILGMSYAIWEQDSFDKLLKFPLFAKIIIGLVFVLSTLNILYHIKSFRFYRRAAKQNLHKDLSKILWIGTLCFSAYMLFLVGLSLYNNADKYLSNNYESGDILIMCFLISLAFLGFLEVSILRKRIKRLKIEHDSKDEISDIGNSTL
;
A
#
# COMPACT_ATOMS: atom_id res chain seq x y z
N MET A 1 -1.58 -14.41 -4.36
CA MET A 1 -0.58 -13.36 -4.03
C MET A 1 -0.25 -12.40 -5.16
N ARG A 2 0.12 -12.86 -6.37
CA ARG A 2 0.33 -11.94 -7.51
C ARG A 2 -0.93 -11.13 -7.82
N PHE A 3 -2.10 -11.78 -7.78
CA PHE A 3 -3.40 -11.12 -7.89
C PHE A 3 -3.59 -9.98 -6.87
N ILE A 4 -3.34 -10.24 -5.58
CA ILE A 4 -3.47 -9.22 -4.51
C ILE A 4 -2.59 -7.99 -4.78
N LYS A 5 -1.33 -8.18 -5.23
CA LYS A 5 -0.48 -7.05 -5.61
C LYS A 5 -1.01 -6.26 -6.80
N ILE A 6 -1.46 -6.96 -7.85
CA ILE A 6 -2.03 -6.33 -9.05
C ILE A 6 -3.27 -5.52 -8.65
N LEU A 7 -4.13 -6.09 -7.82
CA LEU A 7 -5.31 -5.43 -7.29
C LEU A 7 -4.94 -4.18 -6.48
N LEU A 8 -3.97 -4.27 -5.57
CA LEU A 8 -3.51 -3.12 -4.78
C LEU A 8 -2.88 -2.03 -5.66
N ILE A 9 -2.10 -2.39 -6.68
CA ILE A 9 -1.57 -1.44 -7.65
C ILE A 9 -2.71 -0.77 -8.41
N ALA A 10 -3.66 -1.55 -8.96
CA ALA A 10 -4.78 -1.01 -9.72
C ALA A 10 -5.62 -0.05 -8.87
N ILE A 11 -5.91 -0.40 -7.62
CA ILE A 11 -6.67 0.46 -6.72
C ILE A 11 -5.88 1.73 -6.37
N CYS A 12 -4.59 1.63 -6.04
CA CYS A 12 -3.77 2.82 -5.79
C CYS A 12 -3.67 3.72 -7.04
N SER A 13 -3.60 3.15 -8.24
CA SER A 13 -3.64 3.90 -9.49
C SER A 13 -4.97 4.63 -9.68
N LEU A 14 -6.10 3.98 -9.37
CA LEU A 14 -7.42 4.63 -9.39
C LEU A 14 -7.52 5.77 -8.37
N ILE A 15 -6.98 5.59 -7.16
CA ILE A 15 -6.92 6.64 -6.13
C ILE A 15 -6.13 7.84 -6.66
N ILE A 16 -4.95 7.60 -7.25
CA ILE A 16 -4.13 8.67 -7.83
C ILE A 16 -4.89 9.40 -8.95
N LEU A 17 -5.51 8.66 -9.87
CA LEU A 17 -6.30 9.26 -10.96
C LEU A 17 -7.46 10.09 -10.44
N GLY A 18 -8.22 9.59 -9.46
CA GLY A 18 -9.32 10.32 -8.84
C GLY A 18 -8.86 11.60 -8.14
N MET A 19 -7.72 11.55 -7.45
CA MET A 19 -7.13 12.73 -6.80
C MET A 19 -6.62 13.75 -7.82
N SER A 20 -5.94 13.30 -8.88
CA SER A 20 -5.48 14.17 -9.97
C SER A 20 -6.65 14.84 -10.67
N TYR A 21 -7.75 14.13 -10.91
CA TYR A 21 -8.97 14.69 -11.46
C TYR A 21 -9.58 15.75 -10.53
N ALA A 22 -9.71 15.46 -9.23
CA ALA A 22 -10.25 16.41 -8.26
C ALA A 22 -9.42 17.70 -8.14
N ILE A 23 -8.08 17.59 -8.19
CA ILE A 23 -7.18 18.76 -8.21
C ILE A 23 -7.38 19.57 -9.49
N TRP A 24 -7.43 18.90 -10.65
CA TRP A 24 -7.62 19.57 -11.95
C TRP A 24 -8.95 20.32 -12.03
N GLU A 25 -10.03 19.71 -11.53
CA GLU A 25 -11.34 20.36 -11.45
C GLU A 25 -11.28 21.61 -10.57
N GLN A 26 -10.65 21.52 -9.39
CA GLN A 26 -10.53 22.66 -8.47
C GLN A 26 -9.69 23.82 -9.01
N ASP A 27 -8.66 23.51 -9.81
CA ASP A 27 -7.80 24.50 -10.48
C ASP A 27 -8.54 25.22 -11.60
N SER A 28 -9.33 24.48 -12.39
CA SER A 28 -10.12 25.02 -13.50
C SER A 28 -11.23 26.00 -13.06
N PHE A 29 -11.61 26.01 -11.78
CA PHE A 29 -12.67 26.85 -11.24
C PHE A 29 -12.19 27.98 -10.30
N ASP A 30 -10.89 28.28 -10.22
CA ASP A 30 -10.30 29.28 -9.28
C ASP A 30 -10.64 29.02 -7.79
N LYS A 31 -11.03 27.79 -7.45
CA LYS A 31 -11.44 27.40 -6.07
C LYS A 31 -10.26 26.95 -5.22
N LEU A 32 -9.08 26.78 -5.82
CA LEU A 32 -7.89 26.25 -5.14
C LEU A 32 -7.43 27.11 -3.96
N LEU A 33 -7.51 28.44 -4.05
CA LEU A 33 -7.16 29.35 -2.95
C LEU A 33 -8.16 29.28 -1.78
N LYS A 34 -9.42 28.95 -2.05
CA LYS A 34 -10.48 28.80 -1.04
C LYS A 34 -10.48 27.42 -0.37
N PHE A 35 -9.71 26.47 -0.90
CA PHE A 35 -9.66 25.12 -0.37
C PHE A 35 -8.83 25.09 0.93
N PRO A 36 -9.34 24.53 2.04
CA PRO A 36 -8.64 24.52 3.31
C PRO A 36 -7.25 23.88 3.19
N LEU A 37 -6.22 24.53 3.78
CA LEU A 37 -4.84 24.03 3.75
C LEU A 37 -4.74 22.58 4.26
N PHE A 38 -5.50 22.26 5.30
CA PHE A 38 -5.58 20.91 5.87
C PHE A 38 -6.00 19.86 4.84
N ALA A 39 -7.00 20.15 4.00
CA ALA A 39 -7.48 19.23 2.97
C ALA A 39 -6.43 19.04 1.87
N LYS A 40 -5.67 20.09 1.51
CA LYS A 40 -4.55 19.98 0.56
C LYS A 40 -3.44 19.06 1.08
N ILE A 41 -3.10 19.17 2.37
CA ILE A 41 -2.10 18.32 3.02
C ILE A 41 -2.55 16.86 3.00
N ILE A 42 -3.83 16.60 3.31
CA ILE A 42 -4.39 15.24 3.24
C ILE A 42 -4.27 14.65 1.83
N ILE A 43 -4.71 15.39 0.81
CA ILE A 43 -4.63 14.93 -0.58
C ILE A 43 -3.19 14.67 -1.01
N GLY A 44 -2.27 15.58 -0.68
CA GLY A 44 -0.85 15.42 -0.96
C GLY A 44 -0.25 14.17 -0.30
N LEU A 45 -0.61 13.91 0.96
CA LEU A 45 -0.19 12.70 1.67
C LEU A 45 -0.76 11.43 1.04
N VAL A 46 -2.06 11.39 0.69
CA VAL A 46 -2.66 10.26 -0.05
C VAL A 46 -1.86 9.98 -1.31
N PHE A 47 -1.54 11.02 -2.09
CA PHE A 47 -0.84 10.88 -3.37
C PHE A 47 0.56 10.29 -3.20
N VAL A 48 1.36 10.86 -2.29
CA VAL A 48 2.73 10.39 -2.02
C VAL A 48 2.73 8.96 -1.49
N LEU A 49 1.87 8.65 -0.52
CA LEU A 49 1.78 7.32 0.08
C LEU A 49 1.29 6.28 -0.94
N SER A 50 0.32 6.62 -1.79
CA SER A 50 -0.17 5.74 -2.87
C SER A 50 0.95 5.43 -3.87
N THR A 51 1.75 6.43 -4.23
CA THR A 51 2.88 6.27 -5.15
C THR A 51 3.94 5.34 -4.56
N LEU A 52 4.31 5.56 -3.29
CA LEU A 52 5.25 4.69 -2.58
C LEU A 52 4.73 3.25 -2.49
N ASN A 53 3.44 3.07 -2.24
CA ASN A 53 2.79 1.76 -2.18
C ASN A 53 2.85 1.02 -3.54
N ILE A 54 2.56 1.72 -4.64
CA ILE A 54 2.70 1.18 -6.00
C ILE A 54 4.14 0.74 -6.26
N LEU A 55 5.11 1.62 -6.00
CA LEU A 55 6.53 1.33 -6.21
C LEU A 55 6.99 0.13 -5.37
N TYR A 56 6.50 0.00 -4.14
CA TYR A 56 6.74 -1.15 -3.29
C TYR A 56 6.21 -2.44 -3.92
N HIS A 57 4.95 -2.48 -4.33
CA HIS A 57 4.34 -3.67 -4.94
C HIS A 57 5.01 -4.05 -6.27
N ILE A 58 5.38 -3.07 -7.10
CA ILE A 58 6.15 -3.29 -8.34
C ILE A 58 7.50 -3.93 -8.03
N LYS A 59 8.32 -3.30 -7.16
CA LYS A 59 9.67 -3.81 -6.85
C LYS A 59 9.66 -5.16 -6.16
N SER A 60 8.63 -5.42 -5.36
CA SER A 60 8.50 -6.68 -4.62
C SER A 60 8.00 -7.86 -5.46
N PHE A 61 7.58 -7.67 -6.72
CA PHE A 61 7.23 -8.79 -7.63
C PHE A 61 8.38 -9.77 -7.84
N ARG A 62 9.64 -9.31 -7.77
CA ARG A 62 10.80 -10.18 -7.97
C ARG A 62 10.84 -11.37 -6.99
N PHE A 63 10.36 -11.17 -5.76
CA PHE A 63 10.31 -12.23 -4.74
C PHE A 63 9.21 -13.26 -4.99
N TYR A 64 8.32 -13.01 -5.95
CA TYR A 64 7.27 -13.94 -6.40
C TYR A 64 7.62 -14.65 -7.72
N ARG A 65 8.81 -14.41 -8.30
CA ARG A 65 9.28 -15.08 -9.51
C ARG A 65 9.74 -16.52 -9.18
N ARG A 66 9.88 -17.39 -10.19
CA ARG A 66 10.42 -18.77 -10.02
C ARG A 66 11.86 -18.72 -9.50
N ALA A 67 12.26 -19.70 -8.67
CA ALA A 67 13.55 -19.75 -7.98
C ALA A 67 14.75 -19.43 -8.88
N ALA A 68 14.82 -20.02 -10.08
CA ALA A 68 15.91 -19.80 -11.05
C ALA A 68 16.07 -18.35 -11.57
N LYS A 69 15.11 -17.45 -11.30
CA LYS A 69 15.15 -16.04 -11.71
C LYS A 69 15.00 -15.07 -10.52
N GLN A 70 15.20 -15.55 -9.29
CA GLN A 70 15.13 -14.73 -8.09
C GLN A 70 16.50 -14.11 -7.80
N ASN A 71 16.62 -12.80 -7.96
CA ASN A 71 17.81 -12.06 -7.52
C ASN A 71 17.65 -11.68 -6.04
N LEU A 72 18.01 -12.60 -5.14
CA LEU A 72 17.86 -12.43 -3.68
C LEU A 72 18.89 -11.46 -3.07
N HIS A 73 20.02 -11.21 -3.76
CA HIS A 73 21.05 -10.27 -3.30
C HIS A 73 20.58 -8.82 -3.18
N LYS A 74 19.54 -8.41 -3.92
CA LYS A 74 19.02 -7.05 -3.80
C LYS A 74 17.99 -7.00 -2.68
N ASP A 75 18.27 -6.21 -1.66
CA ASP A 75 17.30 -5.92 -0.61
C ASP A 75 16.17 -5.01 -1.10
N LEU A 76 15.01 -5.16 -0.49
CA LEU A 76 13.90 -4.23 -0.69
C LEU A 76 14.17 -2.99 0.18
N SER A 77 14.11 -1.80 -0.43
CA SER A 77 14.39 -0.56 0.30
C SER A 77 13.47 -0.43 1.52
N LYS A 78 14.06 -0.13 2.68
CA LYS A 78 13.33 0.10 3.94
C LYS A 78 12.29 1.21 3.78
N ILE A 79 12.59 2.25 2.99
CA ILE A 79 11.67 3.37 2.72
C ILE A 79 10.38 2.88 2.06
N LEU A 80 10.46 1.96 1.10
CA LEU A 80 9.27 1.43 0.41
C LEU A 80 8.41 0.57 1.34
N TRP A 81 9.06 -0.18 2.23
CA TRP A 81 8.38 -0.99 3.23
C TRP A 81 7.64 -0.12 4.26
N ILE A 82 8.33 0.89 4.81
CA ILE A 82 7.72 1.87 5.71
C ILE A 82 6.59 2.61 4.99
N GLY A 83 6.81 3.04 3.75
CA GLY A 83 5.80 3.76 2.95
C GLY A 83 4.50 2.97 2.79
N THR A 84 4.58 1.65 2.60
CA THR A 84 3.38 0.79 2.49
C THR A 84 2.64 0.64 3.82
N LEU A 85 3.38 0.54 4.93
CA LEU A 85 2.78 0.53 6.27
C LEU A 85 2.12 1.87 6.58
N CYS A 86 2.79 2.98 6.26
CA CYS A 86 2.24 4.32 6.40
C CYS A 86 0.99 4.49 5.54
N PHE A 87 0.99 4.02 4.29
CA PHE A 87 -0.21 4.01 3.43
C PHE A 87 -1.38 3.27 4.10
N SER A 88 -1.13 2.05 4.60
CA SER A 88 -2.17 1.22 5.24
C SER A 88 -2.71 1.86 6.51
N ALA A 89 -1.83 2.39 7.37
CA ALA A 89 -2.21 3.12 8.57
C ALA A 89 -2.97 4.41 8.23
N TYR A 90 -2.58 5.09 7.16
CA TYR A 90 -3.22 6.31 6.71
C TYR A 90 -4.64 6.06 6.20
N MET A 91 -4.90 4.93 5.52
CA MET A 91 -6.26 4.55 5.15
C MET A 91 -7.15 4.35 6.38
N LEU A 92 -6.65 3.73 7.46
CA LEU A 92 -7.40 3.65 8.73
C LEU A 92 -7.59 5.01 9.38
N PHE A 93 -6.58 5.89 9.31
CA PHE A 93 -6.71 7.25 9.79
C PHE A 93 -7.84 8.01 9.06
N LEU A 94 -7.96 7.88 7.73
CA LEU A 94 -9.05 8.48 6.96
C LEU A 94 -10.42 7.93 7.38
N VAL A 95 -10.50 6.63 7.69
CA VAL A 95 -11.73 6.02 8.25
C VAL A 95 -12.07 6.63 9.60
N GLY A 96 -11.10 6.73 10.51
CA GLY A 96 -11.30 7.35 11.83
C GLY A 96 -11.72 8.82 11.73
N LEU A 97 -11.10 9.56 10.80
CA LEU A 97 -11.46 10.95 10.52
C LEU A 97 -12.89 11.05 9.96
N SER A 98 -13.29 10.16 9.06
CA SER A 98 -14.66 10.09 8.52
C SER A 98 -15.69 9.78 9.62
N LEU A 99 -15.38 8.82 10.49
CA LEU A 99 -16.22 8.47 11.64
C LEU A 99 -16.38 9.65 12.60
N TYR A 100 -15.29 10.33 12.92
CA TYR A 100 -15.30 11.49 13.81
C TYR A 100 -16.13 12.64 13.22
N ASN A 101 -15.89 13.00 11.95
CA ASN A 101 -16.58 14.13 11.30
C ASN A 101 -18.07 13.87 11.05
N ASN A 102 -18.50 12.61 11.00
CA ASN A 102 -19.90 12.24 10.75
C ASN A 102 -20.56 11.58 11.97
N ALA A 103 -19.95 11.65 13.17
CA ALA A 103 -20.45 10.99 14.37
C ALA A 103 -21.91 11.35 14.68
N ASP A 104 -22.26 12.64 14.64
CA ASP A 104 -23.62 13.10 14.92
C ASP A 104 -24.64 12.59 13.90
N LYS A 105 -24.25 12.49 12.62
CA LYS A 105 -25.10 11.92 11.56
C LYS A 105 -25.35 10.44 11.78
N TYR A 106 -24.32 9.69 12.18
CA TYR A 106 -24.47 8.27 12.50
C TYR A 106 -25.35 8.04 13.73
N LEU A 107 -25.20 8.86 14.78
CA LEU A 107 -26.01 8.75 16.00
C LEU A 107 -27.48 9.13 15.78
N SER A 108 -27.75 10.05 14.86
CA SER A 108 -29.10 10.48 14.49
C SER A 108 -29.77 9.62 13.42
N ASN A 109 -29.15 8.49 13.01
CA ASN A 109 -29.62 7.63 11.92
C ASN A 109 -29.78 8.35 10.56
N ASN A 110 -29.13 9.50 10.38
CA ASN A 110 -29.15 10.27 9.13
C ASN A 110 -27.88 10.02 8.30
N TYR A 111 -27.50 8.75 8.15
CA TYR A 111 -26.30 8.37 7.44
C TYR A 111 -26.58 8.02 5.99
N GLU A 112 -25.65 8.37 5.11
CA GLU A 112 -25.70 7.96 3.71
C GLU A 112 -25.04 6.59 3.55
N SER A 113 -25.69 5.67 2.85
CA SER A 113 -25.15 4.32 2.60
C SER A 113 -23.81 4.37 1.84
N GLY A 114 -23.58 5.40 1.04
CA GLY A 114 -22.31 5.65 0.35
C GLY A 114 -21.13 5.82 1.30
N ASP A 115 -21.33 6.53 2.42
CA ASP A 115 -20.26 6.75 3.41
C ASP A 115 -19.81 5.45 4.05
N ILE A 116 -20.77 4.58 4.39
CA ILE A 116 -20.50 3.24 4.93
C ILE A 116 -19.72 2.40 3.92
N LEU A 117 -20.13 2.39 2.65
CA LEU A 117 -19.44 1.65 1.60
C LEU A 117 -18.00 2.13 1.41
N ILE A 118 -17.77 3.45 1.41
CA ILE A 118 -16.43 4.03 1.31
C ILE A 118 -15.58 3.62 2.52
N MET A 119 -16.12 3.70 3.74
CA MET A 119 -15.40 3.28 4.94
C MET A 119 -15.03 1.79 4.89
N CYS A 120 -15.97 0.91 4.55
CA CYS A 120 -15.71 -0.52 4.39
C CYS A 120 -14.62 -0.79 3.33
N PHE A 121 -14.64 -0.05 2.23
CA PHE A 121 -13.62 -0.14 1.18
C PHE A 121 -12.23 0.27 1.67
N LEU A 122 -12.11 1.42 2.36
CA LEU A 122 -10.85 1.90 2.92
C LEU A 122 -10.29 0.98 4.00
N ILE A 123 -11.15 0.45 4.88
CA ILE A 123 -10.78 -0.55 5.89
C ILE A 123 -10.21 -1.79 5.21
N SER A 124 -10.91 -2.31 4.20
CA SER A 124 -10.50 -3.49 3.45
C SER A 124 -9.13 -3.27 2.79
N LEU A 125 -8.90 -2.10 2.20
CA LEU A 125 -7.61 -1.71 1.63
C LEU A 125 -6.49 -1.69 2.66
N ALA A 126 -6.73 -1.09 3.82
CA ALA A 126 -5.74 -1.04 4.89
C ALA A 126 -5.32 -2.45 5.34
N PHE A 127 -6.29 -3.32 5.60
CA PHE A 127 -6.01 -4.69 6.02
C PHE A 127 -5.31 -5.50 4.93
N LEU A 128 -5.70 -5.36 3.66
CA LEU A 128 -5.01 -6.00 2.55
C LEU A 128 -3.56 -5.53 2.44
N GLY A 129 -3.28 -4.25 2.65
CA GLY A 129 -1.93 -3.69 2.69
C GLY A 129 -1.08 -4.31 3.80
N PHE A 130 -1.59 -4.31 5.04
CA PHE A 130 -0.88 -4.95 6.17
C PHE A 130 -0.64 -6.44 5.98
N LEU A 131 -1.63 -7.16 5.46
CA LEU A 131 -1.55 -8.60 5.19
C LEU A 131 -0.49 -8.89 4.13
N GLU A 132 -0.49 -8.13 3.03
CA GLU A 132 0.46 -8.31 1.94
C GLU A 132 1.90 -8.10 2.42
N VAL A 133 2.14 -7.03 3.17
CA VAL A 133 3.47 -6.71 3.74
C VAL A 133 3.94 -7.82 4.68
N SER A 134 3.03 -8.29 5.53
CA SER A 134 3.32 -9.36 6.51
C SER A 134 3.69 -10.66 5.82
N ILE A 135 2.94 -11.06 4.79
CA ILE A 135 3.23 -12.27 4.02
C ILE A 135 4.53 -12.12 3.23
N LEU A 136 4.76 -10.97 2.59
CA LEU A 136 6.00 -10.75 1.84
C LEU A 136 7.21 -10.82 2.77
N ARG A 137 7.16 -10.22 3.96
CA ARG A 137 8.25 -10.27 4.94
C ARG A 137 8.56 -11.71 5.35
N LYS A 138 7.54 -12.51 5.66
CA LYS A 138 7.70 -13.95 5.96
C LYS A 138 8.32 -14.69 4.79
N ARG A 139 7.89 -14.40 3.57
CA ARG A 139 8.41 -15.02 2.34
C ARG A 139 9.87 -14.68 2.09
N ILE A 140 10.27 -13.41 2.21
CA ILE A 140 11.66 -12.98 2.02
C ILE A 140 12.57 -13.68 3.04
N LYS A 141 12.15 -13.73 4.32
CA LYS A 141 12.91 -14.43 5.36
C LYS A 141 13.10 -15.91 5.01
N ARG A 142 12.03 -16.60 4.58
CA ARG A 142 12.10 -18.01 4.16
C ARG A 142 13.03 -18.22 2.97
N LEU A 143 12.94 -17.36 1.95
CA LEU A 143 13.76 -17.47 0.75
C LEU A 143 15.26 -17.25 1.03
N LYS A 144 15.61 -16.36 1.96
CA LYS A 144 17.00 -16.17 2.39
C LYS A 144 17.53 -17.43 3.08
N ILE A 145 16.79 -17.96 4.06
CA ILE A 145 17.17 -19.21 4.76
C ILE A 145 17.34 -20.37 3.77
N GLU A 146 16.41 -20.55 2.83
CA GLU A 146 16.49 -21.63 1.84
C GLU A 146 17.70 -21.48 0.89
N HIS A 147 18.11 -20.24 0.59
CA HIS A 147 19.30 -19.98 -0.20
C HIS A 147 20.57 -20.30 0.59
N ASP A 148 20.69 -19.77 1.81
CA ASP A 148 21.84 -19.97 2.68
C ASP A 148 22.07 -21.47 2.95
N SER A 149 21.01 -22.24 3.23
CA SER A 149 21.13 -23.70 3.42
C SER A 149 21.54 -24.46 2.15
N LYS A 150 21.18 -23.98 0.96
CA LYS A 150 21.61 -24.61 -0.31
C LYS A 150 23.08 -24.35 -0.59
N ASP A 151 23.54 -23.14 -0.31
CA ASP A 151 24.95 -22.77 -0.44
C ASP A 151 25.80 -23.62 0.51
N GLU A 152 25.39 -23.77 1.78
CA GLU A 152 26.06 -24.64 2.77
C GLU A 152 26.17 -26.10 2.31
N ILE A 153 25.09 -26.67 1.74
CA ILE A 153 25.11 -28.05 1.21
C ILE A 153 26.07 -28.17 0.02
N SER A 154 26.09 -27.17 -0.87
CA SER A 154 26.99 -27.19 -2.02
C SER A 154 28.46 -27.07 -1.64
N ASP A 155 28.77 -26.32 -0.58
CA ASP A 155 30.14 -26.17 -0.07
C ASP A 155 30.65 -27.46 0.58
N ILE A 156 29.80 -28.21 1.29
CA ILE A 156 30.14 -29.54 1.83
C ILE A 156 30.41 -30.54 0.69
N GLY A 157 29.60 -30.51 -0.38
CA GLY A 157 29.75 -31.42 -1.52
C GLY A 157 30.99 -31.15 -2.37
N ASN A 158 31.45 -29.90 -2.45
CA ASN A 158 32.65 -29.51 -3.21
C ASN A 158 33.95 -29.56 -2.40
N SER A 159 33.90 -29.53 -1.06
CA SER A 159 35.08 -29.63 -0.20
C SER A 159 35.55 -31.07 0.07
N THR A 160 34.82 -32.07 -0.45
CA THR A 160 35.11 -33.51 -0.30
C THR A 160 35.62 -34.17 -1.59
N LEU A 161 35.90 -33.39 -2.63
CA LEU A 161 36.60 -33.76 -3.88
C LEU A 161 37.94 -33.03 -3.96
#